data_AF-A0A356E2Y3-F1
#
_entry.id   AF-A0A356E2Y3-F1
#
_cell.length_a   1.000
_cell.length_b   1.000
_cell.length_c   1.000
_cell.angle_alpha   90.00
_cell.angle_beta   90.00
_cell.angle_gamma   90.00
#
_symmetry.space_group_name_H-M   'P 1'
#
loop_
_entity.id
_entity.type
_entity.pdbx_description
1 polymer ?
#
loop_
_entity_poly.entity_id
_entity_poly.type
_entity_poly.pdbx_seq_one_letter_code
_entity_poly.pdbx_strand_id
1 'polypeptide(L)'
;MHLPKAHAIIKLMRVILEDYAPGTLLITETNVPQHENLTYFGEGDEAHLVYQFPLAPLIMFTLLSGNSERLCTWLKTLPVPRQGTTYFNFLSSHDGIGLRPVDALLSDKQRESLIACTLRNGGSVSYKANGNGTKTAYELNINYQDALSSPDEDDAVRIAKFMLSQTILLSLQGLPGIYIHSLLGSRNDYYGRAVSGIARRINREQLDYEVLQEALHNKSNRNRIFSEYIRTLSLRRAHAAFAVESPQEIICFDQRIFCVKRWATDGSEIVYALFNVSSEEVRLEDSRLEGVDILHAKPVGPSMNLQPYEYRWIVSLHVDIR
;
A
#
# COMPACT_ATOMS: atom_id res chain seq x y z
N MET A 1 15.65 0.41 -22.11
CA MET A 1 14.65 -0.23 -21.22
C MET A 1 13.32 -0.16 -21.97
N HIS A 2 12.43 -1.16 -21.88
CA HIS A 2 11.11 -1.18 -22.59
C HIS A 2 11.15 -1.30 -24.13
N LEU A 3 12.09 -2.06 -24.70
CA LEU A 3 12.10 -2.29 -26.16
C LEU A 3 10.93 -3.20 -26.57
N PRO A 4 10.39 -3.07 -27.80
CA PRO A 4 9.32 -3.96 -28.29
C PRO A 4 9.64 -5.46 -28.19
N LYS A 5 10.93 -5.81 -28.23
CA LYS A 5 11.40 -7.20 -28.10
C LYS A 5 11.18 -7.76 -26.69
N ALA A 6 11.27 -6.92 -25.65
CA ALA A 6 10.98 -7.32 -24.29
C ALA A 6 9.49 -7.65 -24.11
N HIS A 7 8.61 -6.78 -24.64
CA HIS A 7 7.16 -7.01 -24.68
C HIS A 7 6.81 -8.32 -25.42
N ALA A 8 7.39 -8.54 -26.60
CA ALA A 8 7.16 -9.76 -27.37
C ALA A 8 7.55 -11.04 -26.62
N ILE A 9 8.63 -11.01 -25.85
CA ILE A 9 9.04 -12.15 -25.00
C ILE A 9 8.01 -12.42 -23.91
N ILE A 10 7.46 -11.38 -23.27
CA ILE A 10 6.45 -11.54 -22.22
C ILE A 10 5.14 -12.11 -22.79
N LYS A 11 4.70 -11.62 -23.96
CA LYS A 11 3.54 -12.20 -24.69
C LYS A 11 3.75 -13.68 -24.98
N LEU A 12 4.92 -14.04 -25.50
CA LEU A 12 5.25 -15.44 -25.78
C LEU A 12 5.22 -16.30 -24.51
N MET A 13 5.81 -15.81 -23.40
CA MET A 13 5.76 -16.50 -22.11
C MET A 13 4.33 -16.69 -21.63
N ARG A 14 3.46 -15.68 -21.78
CA ARG A 14 2.05 -15.79 -21.40
C ARG A 14 1.34 -16.88 -22.17
N VAL A 15 1.43 -16.88 -23.50
CA VAL A 15 0.79 -17.89 -24.35
C VAL A 15 1.25 -19.30 -23.99
N ILE A 16 2.55 -19.49 -23.75
CA ILE A 16 3.09 -20.80 -23.33
C ILE A 16 2.50 -21.24 -21.99
N LEU A 17 2.42 -20.34 -21.00
CA LEU A 17 1.90 -20.67 -19.67
C LEU A 17 0.40 -20.94 -19.69
N GLU A 18 -0.37 -20.19 -20.48
CA GLU A 18 -1.81 -20.40 -20.64
C GLU A 18 -2.13 -21.77 -21.26
N ASP A 19 -1.27 -22.28 -22.16
CA ASP A 19 -1.44 -23.59 -22.81
C ASP A 19 -0.92 -24.76 -21.95
N TYR A 20 0.29 -24.64 -21.39
CA TYR A 20 0.97 -25.76 -20.72
C TYR A 20 0.79 -25.77 -19.19
N ALA A 21 0.48 -24.63 -18.57
CA ALA A 21 0.32 -24.53 -17.12
C ALA A 21 -0.80 -23.55 -16.72
N PRO A 22 -2.07 -23.83 -17.10
CA PRO A 22 -3.22 -22.98 -16.77
C PRO A 22 -3.28 -22.64 -15.27
N GLY A 23 -3.54 -21.37 -14.97
CA GLY A 23 -3.55 -20.83 -13.61
C GLY A 23 -2.21 -20.24 -13.14
N THR A 24 -1.15 -20.34 -13.95
CA THR A 24 0.11 -19.63 -13.68
C THR A 24 -0.01 -18.16 -14.05
N LEU A 25 0.22 -17.26 -13.08
CA LEU A 25 0.17 -15.82 -13.31
C LEU A 25 1.58 -15.25 -13.55
N LEU A 26 1.66 -14.29 -14.46
CA LEU A 26 2.86 -13.51 -14.74
C LEU A 26 2.76 -12.14 -14.10
N ILE A 27 3.82 -11.74 -13.40
CA ILE A 27 3.93 -10.42 -12.77
C ILE A 27 5.19 -9.71 -13.26
N THR A 28 5.09 -8.43 -13.62
CA THR A 28 6.24 -7.63 -14.02
C THR A 28 6.72 -6.73 -12.90
N GLU A 29 8.00 -6.87 -12.55
CA GLU A 29 8.68 -6.01 -11.60
C GLU A 29 9.43 -4.88 -12.36
N THR A 30 8.72 -3.79 -12.63
CA THR A 30 9.28 -2.65 -13.36
C THR A 30 9.18 -1.36 -12.54
N ASN A 31 10.29 -1.00 -11.89
CA ASN A 31 10.40 0.21 -11.08
C ASN A 31 10.63 1.47 -11.95
N VAL A 32 9.59 1.84 -12.69
CA VAL A 32 9.57 2.93 -13.68
C VAL A 32 8.30 3.78 -13.55
N PRO A 33 8.21 4.96 -14.19
CA PRO A 33 6.99 5.76 -14.17
C PRO A 33 5.75 4.96 -14.61
N GLN A 34 4.59 5.30 -14.05
CA GLN A 34 3.34 4.54 -14.22
C GLN A 34 3.00 4.24 -15.69
N HIS A 35 3.08 5.22 -16.58
CA HIS A 35 2.72 5.02 -17.99
C HIS A 35 3.61 3.96 -18.68
N GLU A 36 4.89 3.86 -18.32
CA GLU A 36 5.80 2.82 -18.79
C GLU A 36 5.51 1.46 -18.14
N ASN A 37 5.14 1.45 -16.86
CA ASN A 37 4.80 0.23 -16.12
C ASN A 37 3.50 -0.41 -16.63
N LEU A 38 2.49 0.41 -16.98
CA LEU A 38 1.20 -0.07 -17.45
C LEU A 38 1.24 -0.68 -18.87
N THR A 39 2.27 -0.37 -19.67
CA THR A 39 2.40 -0.98 -21.01
C THR A 39 2.59 -2.50 -20.94
N TYR A 40 3.06 -3.02 -19.81
CA TYR A 40 3.22 -4.45 -19.57
C TYR A 40 1.92 -5.21 -19.35
N PHE A 41 0.77 -4.56 -19.33
CA PHE A 41 -0.50 -5.26 -19.55
C PHE A 41 -0.73 -5.62 -21.02
N GLY A 42 -0.06 -4.95 -21.97
CA GLY A 42 -0.36 -5.07 -23.40
C GLY A 42 -1.82 -4.73 -23.68
N GLU A 43 -2.47 -5.52 -24.53
CA GLU A 43 -3.92 -5.45 -24.74
C GLU A 43 -4.69 -6.40 -23.80
N GLY A 44 -4.07 -6.74 -22.66
CA GLY A 44 -4.51 -7.83 -21.80
C GLY A 44 -3.85 -9.17 -22.15
N ASP A 45 -2.75 -9.15 -22.93
CA ASP A 45 -2.04 -10.31 -23.49
C ASP A 45 -0.56 -10.41 -23.05
N GLU A 46 -0.11 -9.55 -22.12
CA GLU A 46 1.23 -9.58 -21.51
C GLU A 46 1.21 -10.04 -20.05
N ALA A 47 1.62 -9.23 -19.08
CA ALA A 47 1.57 -9.60 -17.69
C ALA A 47 0.13 -9.72 -17.19
N HIS A 48 -0.11 -10.66 -16.29
CA HIS A 48 -1.36 -10.73 -15.53
C HIS A 48 -1.36 -9.65 -14.44
N LEU A 49 -0.20 -9.39 -13.84
CA LEU A 49 -0.03 -8.41 -12.78
C LEU A 49 1.10 -7.43 -13.09
N VAL A 50 0.92 -6.17 -12.68
CA VAL A 50 1.99 -5.16 -12.66
C VAL A 50 2.12 -4.57 -11.26
N TYR A 51 3.36 -4.39 -10.80
CA TYR A 51 3.63 -3.76 -9.50
C TYR A 51 3.22 -2.29 -9.47
N GLN A 52 2.56 -1.85 -8.40
CA GLN A 52 2.24 -0.44 -8.16
C GLN A 52 3.31 0.27 -7.34
N PHE A 53 4.50 0.46 -7.92
CA PHE A 53 5.64 1.09 -7.25
C PHE A 53 5.39 2.50 -6.68
N PRO A 54 4.56 3.38 -7.27
CA PRO A 54 4.24 4.67 -6.67
C PRO A 54 3.49 4.59 -5.33
N LEU A 55 2.82 3.47 -5.04
CA LEU A 55 1.91 3.36 -3.90
C LEU A 55 2.64 3.55 -2.55
N ALA A 56 3.74 2.82 -2.34
CA ALA A 56 4.51 2.86 -1.09
C ALA A 56 4.99 4.27 -0.69
N PRO A 57 5.70 5.02 -1.56
CA PRO A 57 6.13 6.39 -1.24
C PRO A 57 4.96 7.39 -1.17
N LEU A 58 3.89 7.21 -1.93
CA LEU A 58 2.71 8.10 -1.86
C LEU A 58 1.97 7.96 -0.53
N ILE A 59 1.71 6.73 -0.07
CA ILE A 59 1.08 6.51 1.24
C ILE A 59 1.99 7.01 2.36
N MET A 60 3.31 6.77 2.26
CA MET A 60 4.29 7.32 3.20
C MET A 60 4.19 8.85 3.26
N PHE A 61 4.19 9.53 2.11
CA PHE A 61 4.02 10.99 2.06
C PHE A 61 2.68 11.44 2.65
N THR A 62 1.60 10.76 2.32
CA THR A 62 0.25 11.10 2.79
C THR A 62 0.15 11.04 4.31
N LEU A 63 0.68 9.99 4.95
CA LEU A 63 0.64 9.86 6.41
C LEU A 63 1.62 10.79 7.13
N LEU A 64 2.76 11.10 6.52
CA LEU A 64 3.73 12.05 7.09
C LEU A 64 3.27 13.50 6.98
N SER A 65 2.46 13.83 5.97
CA SER A 65 1.94 15.19 5.74
C SER A 65 0.54 15.42 6.30
N GLY A 66 -0.19 14.36 6.65
CA GLY A 66 -1.61 14.45 6.99
C GLY A 66 -2.51 14.82 5.81
N ASN A 67 -2.01 14.68 4.58
CA ASN A 67 -2.67 15.15 3.36
C ASN A 67 -2.73 14.05 2.28
N SER A 68 -3.94 13.68 1.89
CA SER A 68 -4.28 12.62 0.94
C SER A 68 -4.37 13.09 -0.52
N GLU A 69 -4.27 14.40 -0.81
CA GLU A 69 -4.55 14.98 -2.14
C GLU A 69 -3.70 14.35 -3.25
N ARG A 70 -2.39 14.16 -3.02
CA ARG A 70 -1.48 13.52 -3.99
C ARG A 70 -1.85 12.06 -4.24
N LEU A 71 -2.13 11.30 -3.18
CA LEU A 71 -2.55 9.91 -3.27
C LEU A 71 -3.91 9.78 -3.98
N CYS A 72 -4.90 10.57 -3.58
CA CYS A 72 -6.24 10.66 -4.17
C CYS A 72 -6.15 10.96 -5.68
N THR A 73 -5.38 11.98 -6.05
CA THR A 73 -5.20 12.39 -7.45
C THR A 73 -4.59 11.25 -8.24
N TRP A 74 -3.54 10.62 -7.73
CA TRP A 74 -2.88 9.51 -8.40
C TRP A 74 -3.81 8.29 -8.56
N LEU A 75 -4.50 7.86 -7.50
CA LEU A 75 -5.43 6.72 -7.55
C LEU A 75 -6.55 6.94 -8.58
N LYS A 76 -7.02 8.17 -8.76
CA LYS A 76 -8.03 8.54 -9.78
C LYS A 76 -7.51 8.47 -11.22
N THR A 77 -6.19 8.43 -11.44
CA THR A 77 -5.61 8.27 -12.79
C THR A 77 -5.36 6.82 -13.18
N LEU A 78 -5.51 5.87 -12.24
CA LEU A 78 -5.34 4.46 -12.54
C LEU A 78 -6.45 3.99 -13.48
N PRO A 79 -6.13 3.43 -14.67
CA PRO A 79 -7.14 2.85 -15.52
C PRO A 79 -7.75 1.60 -14.87
N VAL A 80 -8.99 1.29 -15.22
CA VAL A 80 -9.60 0.00 -14.85
C VAL A 80 -8.83 -1.12 -15.57
N PRO A 81 -8.27 -2.11 -14.85
CA PRO A 81 -7.59 -3.23 -15.49
C PRO A 81 -8.52 -3.99 -16.46
N ARG A 82 -7.95 -4.49 -17.56
CA ARG A 82 -8.69 -5.35 -18.49
C ARG A 82 -8.97 -6.71 -17.84
N GLN A 83 -9.94 -7.44 -18.36
CA GLN A 83 -10.21 -8.80 -17.90
C GLN A 83 -8.95 -9.67 -17.98
N GLY A 84 -8.67 -10.43 -16.92
CA GLY A 84 -7.47 -11.26 -16.82
C GLY A 84 -6.21 -10.51 -16.40
N THR A 85 -6.28 -9.19 -16.20
CA THR A 85 -5.17 -8.40 -15.62
C THR A 85 -5.59 -7.67 -14.36
N THR A 86 -4.61 -7.38 -13.50
CA THR A 86 -4.86 -6.64 -12.26
C THR A 86 -3.60 -5.98 -11.71
N TYR A 87 -3.77 -5.07 -10.76
CA TYR A 87 -2.66 -4.44 -10.07
C TYR A 87 -2.10 -5.34 -8.96
N PHE A 88 -0.78 -5.33 -8.80
CA PHE A 88 -0.13 -5.85 -7.59
C PHE A 88 0.23 -4.67 -6.69
N ASN A 89 -0.60 -4.44 -5.67
CA ASN A 89 -0.44 -3.35 -4.72
C ASN A 89 0.50 -3.79 -3.61
N PHE A 90 1.49 -3.00 -3.23
CA PHE A 90 2.41 -3.35 -2.15
C PHE A 90 2.98 -2.09 -1.51
N LEU A 91 3.40 -2.19 -0.25
CA LEU A 91 4.00 -1.09 0.50
C LEU A 91 5.45 -1.34 0.90
N SER A 92 5.89 -2.59 0.82
CA SER A 92 7.25 -2.98 1.19
C SER A 92 7.64 -4.22 0.40
N SER A 93 8.93 -4.36 0.14
CA SER A 93 9.50 -5.57 -0.43
C SER A 93 10.85 -5.83 0.23
N HIS A 94 11.59 -6.78 -0.32
CA HIS A 94 12.98 -6.96 0.06
C HIS A 94 13.81 -5.71 -0.28
N ASP A 95 13.47 -4.96 -1.32
CA ASP A 95 14.16 -3.73 -1.70
C ASP A 95 13.73 -2.51 -0.87
N GLY A 96 14.40 -1.38 -1.06
CA GLY A 96 14.00 -0.14 -0.40
C GLY A 96 12.82 0.53 -1.13
N ILE A 97 12.27 1.57 -0.52
CA ILE A 97 11.17 2.34 -1.11
C ILE A 97 11.73 3.18 -2.25
N GLY A 98 11.34 2.87 -3.48
CA GLY A 98 11.79 3.59 -4.67
C GLY A 98 11.23 5.02 -4.75
N LEU A 99 12.08 5.98 -5.12
CA LEU A 99 11.68 7.38 -5.32
C LEU A 99 11.39 7.73 -6.78
N ARG A 100 12.01 7.03 -7.73
CA ARG A 100 11.80 7.25 -9.17
C ARG A 100 10.33 7.18 -9.61
N PRO A 101 9.50 6.25 -9.11
CA PRO A 101 8.08 6.16 -9.48
C PRO A 101 7.25 7.41 -9.15
N VAL A 102 7.71 8.24 -8.21
CA VAL A 102 7.01 9.45 -7.76
C VAL A 102 7.63 10.75 -8.26
N ASP A 103 8.64 10.70 -9.14
CA ASP A 103 9.30 11.91 -9.68
C ASP A 103 8.30 12.89 -10.31
N ALA A 104 7.30 12.37 -11.03
CA ALA A 104 6.24 13.17 -11.66
C ALA A 104 5.00 13.41 -10.76
N LEU A 105 4.97 12.82 -9.55
CA LEU A 105 3.80 12.81 -8.67
C LEU A 105 4.00 13.68 -7.42
N LEU A 106 5.23 13.79 -6.94
CA LEU A 106 5.63 14.61 -5.80
C LEU A 106 6.60 15.68 -6.26
N SER A 107 6.51 16.90 -5.71
CA SER A 107 7.51 17.94 -5.96
C SER A 107 8.85 17.63 -5.30
N ASP A 108 9.92 18.30 -5.72
CA ASP A 108 11.27 18.10 -5.16
C ASP A 108 11.27 18.27 -3.63
N LYS A 109 10.62 19.33 -3.12
CA LYS A 109 10.46 19.57 -1.68
C LYS A 109 9.71 18.45 -0.96
N GLN A 110 8.72 17.84 -1.61
CA GLN A 110 7.97 16.71 -1.06
C GLN A 110 8.82 15.43 -1.05
N ARG A 111 9.66 15.20 -2.05
CA ARG A 111 10.60 14.06 -2.07
C ARG A 111 11.73 14.25 -1.05
N GLU A 112 12.22 15.48 -0.88
CA GLU A 112 13.20 15.85 0.15
C GLU A 112 12.67 15.60 1.57
N SER A 113 11.37 15.83 1.82
CA SER A 113 10.79 15.54 3.14
C SER A 113 10.75 14.04 3.45
N LEU A 114 10.52 13.18 2.46
CA LEU A 114 10.61 11.72 2.61
C LEU A 114 12.05 11.27 2.93
N ILE A 115 13.03 11.86 2.25
CA ILE A 115 14.46 11.62 2.50
C ILE A 115 14.83 12.04 3.92
N ALA A 116 14.48 13.27 4.32
CA ALA A 116 14.76 13.80 5.65
C ALA A 116 14.09 12.96 6.75
N CYS A 117 12.84 12.54 6.54
CA CYS A 117 12.13 11.64 7.45
C CYS A 117 12.84 10.29 7.58
N THR A 118 13.23 9.68 6.45
CA THR A 118 13.95 8.40 6.43
C THR A 118 15.23 8.46 7.25
N LEU A 119 16.04 9.50 7.05
CA LEU A 119 17.30 9.68 7.77
C LEU A 119 17.07 9.90 9.26
N ARG A 120 16.10 10.76 9.62
CA ARG A 120 15.73 11.00 11.02
C ARG A 120 15.24 9.74 11.72
N ASN A 121 14.53 8.87 11.00
CA ASN A 121 13.97 7.63 11.55
C ASN A 121 14.96 6.45 11.51
N GLY A 122 16.26 6.72 11.33
CA GLY A 122 17.33 5.72 11.40
C GLY A 122 17.56 4.93 10.11
N GLY A 123 16.82 5.25 9.04
CA GLY A 123 17.03 4.70 7.70
C GLY A 123 18.27 5.25 7.01
N SER A 124 18.43 4.89 5.74
CA SER A 124 19.52 5.39 4.88
C SER A 124 19.04 5.56 3.44
N VAL A 125 19.73 6.38 2.65
CA VAL A 125 19.34 6.67 1.27
C VAL A 125 20.41 6.21 0.30
N SER A 126 19.99 5.49 -0.74
CA SER A 126 20.86 5.11 -1.84
C SER A 126 20.73 6.13 -2.98
N TYR A 127 21.89 6.49 -3.53
CA TYR A 127 22.00 7.51 -4.56
C TYR A 127 22.55 6.92 -5.86
N LYS A 128 22.01 7.38 -6.99
CA LYS A 128 22.52 7.07 -8.32
C LYS A 128 23.37 8.24 -8.80
N ALA A 129 24.55 7.94 -9.33
CA ALA A 129 25.39 8.95 -9.98
C ALA A 129 24.82 9.32 -11.35
N ASN A 130 24.72 10.62 -11.64
CA ASN A 130 24.15 11.13 -12.89
C ASN A 130 25.21 11.35 -14.00
N GLY A 131 26.46 10.97 -13.76
CA GLY A 131 27.58 11.16 -14.70
C GLY A 131 28.14 12.59 -14.78
N ASN A 132 27.38 13.60 -14.34
CA ASN A 132 27.79 15.01 -14.27
C ASN A 132 28.29 15.45 -12.87
N GLY A 133 28.70 14.49 -12.03
CA GLY A 133 29.12 14.74 -10.64
C GLY A 133 27.95 14.89 -9.64
N THR A 134 26.71 15.05 -10.10
CA THR A 134 25.53 15.07 -9.22
C THR A 134 25.02 13.67 -8.90
N LYS A 135 24.23 13.58 -7.82
CA LYS A 135 23.62 12.34 -7.34
C LYS A 135 22.13 12.54 -7.15
N THR A 136 21.33 11.59 -7.60
CA THR A 136 19.87 11.56 -7.36
C THR A 136 19.55 10.44 -6.38
N ALA A 137 18.84 10.78 -5.30
CA ALA A 137 18.29 9.78 -4.39
C ALA A 137 17.29 8.91 -5.16
N TYR A 138 17.47 7.59 -5.13
CA TYR A 138 16.58 6.68 -5.87
C TYR A 138 15.86 5.67 -4.98
N GLU A 139 16.36 5.43 -3.76
CA GLU A 139 15.82 4.42 -2.86
C GLU A 139 16.01 4.81 -1.38
N LEU A 140 14.93 4.65 -0.60
CA LEU A 140 14.91 4.80 0.85
C LEU A 140 15.01 3.42 1.50
N ASN A 141 16.07 3.19 2.27
CA ASN A 141 16.33 1.95 2.99
C ASN A 141 15.88 2.10 4.44
N ILE A 142 14.68 1.62 4.73
CA ILE A 142 14.03 1.69 6.04
C ILE A 142 12.91 0.63 6.10
N ASN A 143 12.60 0.11 7.28
CA ASN A 143 11.38 -0.66 7.51
C ASN A 143 10.16 0.25 7.38
N TYR A 144 9.08 -0.23 6.74
CA TYR A 144 7.93 0.63 6.45
C TYR A 144 7.20 1.14 7.70
N GLN A 145 7.17 0.38 8.78
CA GLN A 145 6.62 0.84 10.06
C GLN A 145 7.44 2.02 10.63
N ASP A 146 8.76 1.97 10.49
CA ASP A 146 9.69 3.01 10.92
C ASP A 146 9.69 4.20 9.93
N ALA A 147 9.27 3.99 8.69
CA ALA A 147 9.12 5.05 7.69
C ALA A 147 7.98 6.03 8.03
N LEU A 148 6.95 5.55 8.73
CA LEU A 148 5.72 6.31 9.01
C LEU A 148 5.76 7.07 10.35
N SER A 149 6.70 6.75 11.23
CA SER A 149 6.74 7.27 12.60
C SER A 149 8.15 7.56 13.06
N SER A 150 8.33 8.67 13.78
CA SER A 150 9.64 8.98 14.38
C SER A 150 10.04 7.93 15.43
N PRO A 151 11.34 7.84 15.77
CA PRO A 151 11.80 6.93 16.83
C PRO A 151 11.12 7.18 18.17
N ASP A 152 10.84 8.44 18.49
CA ASP A 152 10.23 8.89 19.75
C ASP A 152 8.69 8.88 19.74
N GLU A 153 8.05 8.53 18.62
CA GLU A 153 6.60 8.45 18.53
C GLU A 153 6.07 7.28 19.38
N ASP A 154 4.99 7.54 20.12
CA ASP A 154 4.29 6.52 20.90
C ASP A 154 3.88 5.32 20.03
N ASP A 155 4.03 4.12 20.59
CA ASP A 155 3.79 2.89 19.86
C ASP A 155 2.32 2.73 19.44
N ALA A 156 1.35 3.27 20.17
CA ALA A 156 -0.05 3.24 19.75
C ALA A 156 -0.27 4.10 18.51
N VAL A 157 0.32 5.30 18.45
CA VAL A 157 0.23 6.19 17.27
C VAL A 157 0.95 5.55 16.07
N ARG A 158 2.13 4.98 16.30
CA ARG A 158 2.90 4.25 15.29
C ARG A 158 2.14 3.06 14.70
N ILE A 159 1.55 2.24 15.56
CA ILE A 159 0.75 1.09 15.12
C ILE A 159 -0.51 1.59 14.40
N ALA A 160 -1.15 2.67 14.84
CA ALA A 160 -2.31 3.23 14.15
C ALA A 160 -1.95 3.70 12.74
N LYS A 161 -0.88 4.49 12.57
CA LYS A 161 -0.36 4.91 11.24
C LYS A 161 0.00 3.71 10.37
N PHE A 162 0.68 2.72 10.94
CA PHE A 162 1.05 1.52 10.22
C PHE A 162 -0.19 0.74 9.76
N MET A 163 -1.10 0.39 10.67
CA MET A 163 -2.30 -0.36 10.32
C MET A 163 -3.19 0.41 9.35
N LEU A 164 -3.31 1.73 9.49
CA LEU A 164 -3.97 2.59 8.51
C LEU A 164 -3.37 2.42 7.11
N SER A 165 -2.04 2.48 6.97
CA SER A 165 -1.37 2.25 5.67
C SER A 165 -1.68 0.88 5.09
N GLN A 166 -1.67 -0.16 5.92
CA GLN A 166 -1.92 -1.53 5.49
C GLN A 166 -3.40 -1.73 5.13
N THR A 167 -4.34 -1.11 5.86
CA THR A 167 -5.76 -1.15 5.53
C THR A 167 -6.06 -0.41 4.23
N ILE A 168 -5.39 0.70 3.94
CA ILE A 168 -5.46 1.35 2.61
C ILE A 168 -5.02 0.36 1.53
N LEU A 169 -3.85 -0.28 1.67
CA LEU A 169 -3.38 -1.33 0.75
C LEU A 169 -4.44 -2.43 0.54
N LEU A 170 -5.05 -2.91 1.63
CA LEU A 170 -6.07 -3.94 1.61
C LEU A 170 -7.43 -3.47 1.10
N SER A 171 -7.61 -2.19 0.76
CA SER A 171 -8.89 -1.67 0.27
C SER A 171 -8.89 -1.36 -1.22
N LEU A 172 -7.70 -1.31 -1.84
CA LEU A 172 -7.55 -0.98 -3.26
C LEU A 172 -7.93 -2.15 -4.18
N GLN A 173 -8.35 -1.81 -5.40
CA GLN A 173 -8.50 -2.74 -6.52
C GLN A 173 -7.16 -3.39 -6.83
N GLY A 174 -7.15 -4.70 -6.96
CA GLY A 174 -5.94 -5.46 -7.19
C GLY A 174 -5.60 -6.45 -6.08
N LEU A 175 -4.50 -7.16 -6.29
CA LEU A 175 -3.95 -8.14 -5.38
C LEU A 175 -3.00 -7.43 -4.39
N PRO A 176 -3.27 -7.46 -3.07
CA PRO A 176 -2.35 -6.93 -2.08
C PRO A 176 -1.17 -7.88 -1.84
N GLY A 177 0.03 -7.42 -2.15
CA GLY A 177 1.30 -8.02 -1.78
C GLY A 177 1.72 -7.61 -0.37
N ILE A 178 1.69 -8.57 0.55
CA ILE A 178 2.02 -8.35 1.97
C ILE A 178 3.43 -8.86 2.21
N TYR A 179 4.32 -7.95 2.61
CA TYR A 179 5.67 -8.32 2.98
C TYR A 179 5.68 -8.97 4.37
N ILE A 180 6.45 -10.04 4.52
CA ILE A 180 6.45 -10.85 5.75
C ILE A 180 6.81 -10.02 7.00
N HIS A 181 7.75 -9.07 6.86
CA HIS A 181 8.12 -8.18 7.97
C HIS A 181 7.01 -7.21 8.36
N SER A 182 6.17 -6.78 7.41
CA SER A 182 4.98 -5.95 7.66
C SER A 182 3.91 -6.77 8.39
N LEU A 183 3.67 -8.02 7.97
CA LEU A 183 2.73 -8.92 8.63
C LEU A 183 3.15 -9.20 10.08
N LEU A 184 4.45 -9.43 10.32
CA LEU A 184 5.00 -9.80 11.63
C LEU A 184 5.39 -8.59 12.51
N GLY A 185 5.04 -7.37 12.09
CA GLY A 185 5.29 -6.14 12.86
C GLY A 185 6.77 -5.85 13.13
N SER A 186 7.65 -6.21 12.20
CA SER A 186 9.11 -5.99 12.35
C SER A 186 9.46 -4.49 12.31
N ARG A 187 10.63 -4.16 12.86
CA ARG A 187 11.20 -2.80 12.89
C ARG A 187 12.51 -2.76 12.10
N ASN A 188 13.21 -1.63 12.09
CA ASN A 188 14.54 -1.53 11.50
C ASN A 188 15.53 -2.55 12.10
N ASP A 189 16.15 -3.37 11.26
CA ASP A 189 17.27 -4.26 11.62
C ASP A 189 18.61 -3.51 11.51
N TYR A 190 18.91 -2.73 12.55
CA TYR A 190 20.17 -1.98 12.62
C TYR A 190 21.40 -2.89 12.62
N TYR A 191 21.31 -4.06 13.26
CA TYR A 191 22.41 -5.02 13.34
C TYR A 191 22.70 -5.63 11.97
N GLY A 192 21.69 -6.16 11.29
CA GLY A 192 21.83 -6.75 9.96
C GLY A 192 22.32 -5.76 8.91
N ARG A 193 21.89 -4.49 8.99
CA ARG A 193 22.47 -3.40 8.18
C ARG A 193 23.96 -3.20 8.50
N ALA A 194 24.31 -3.03 9.77
CA ALA A 194 25.67 -2.68 10.20
C ALA A 194 26.68 -3.79 9.86
N VAL A 195 26.36 -5.05 10.17
CA VAL A 195 27.27 -6.19 9.94
C VAL A 195 27.47 -6.48 8.45
N SER A 196 26.45 -6.25 7.63
CA SER A 196 26.53 -6.53 6.20
C SER A 196 27.13 -5.40 5.35
N GLY A 197 27.06 -4.16 5.83
CA GLY A 197 27.34 -2.97 5.01
C GLY A 197 26.31 -2.71 3.89
N ILE A 198 25.22 -3.48 3.82
CA ILE A 198 24.19 -3.36 2.78
C ILE A 198 22.98 -2.64 3.36
N ALA A 199 22.69 -1.43 2.86
CA ALA A 199 21.61 -0.57 3.36
C ALA A 199 20.24 -1.28 3.43
N ARG A 200 19.87 -2.04 2.38
CA ARG A 200 18.58 -2.75 2.26
C ARG A 200 18.36 -3.79 3.36
N ARG A 201 19.40 -4.30 4.03
CA ARG A 201 19.25 -5.30 5.09
C ARG A 201 18.53 -4.77 6.33
N ILE A 202 18.41 -3.45 6.48
CA ILE A 202 17.59 -2.85 7.54
C ILE A 202 16.11 -3.31 7.51
N ASN A 203 15.62 -3.78 6.36
CA ASN A 203 14.26 -4.30 6.19
C ASN A 203 14.23 -5.82 5.89
N ARG A 204 15.25 -6.56 6.33
CA ARG A 204 15.41 -8.00 6.05
C ARG A 204 15.93 -8.77 7.27
N GLU A 205 15.35 -8.46 8.43
CA GLU A 205 15.71 -9.09 9.71
C GLU A 205 15.70 -10.61 9.57
N GLN A 206 16.76 -11.28 10.03
CA GLN A 206 16.71 -12.74 10.20
C GLN A 206 15.97 -13.04 11.50
N LEU A 207 14.73 -13.48 11.36
CA LEU A 207 13.86 -13.74 12.49
C LEU A 207 14.21 -15.07 13.14
N ASP A 208 14.58 -15.01 14.42
CA ASP A 208 14.66 -16.19 15.29
C ASP A 208 13.25 -16.69 15.60
N TYR A 209 13.01 -17.98 15.42
CA TYR A 209 11.67 -18.55 15.47
C TYR A 209 11.09 -18.50 16.88
N GLU A 210 11.88 -18.92 17.88
CA GLU A 210 11.48 -18.96 19.28
C GLU A 210 11.18 -17.55 19.82
N VAL A 211 12.05 -16.59 19.53
CA VAL A 211 11.86 -15.18 19.93
C VAL A 211 10.62 -14.58 19.26
N LEU A 212 10.44 -14.84 17.96
CA LEU A 212 9.26 -14.35 17.23
C LEU A 212 7.98 -14.97 17.79
N GLN A 213 7.96 -16.29 18.02
CA GLN A 213 6.81 -16.99 18.54
C GLN A 213 6.41 -16.45 19.91
N GLU A 214 7.37 -16.23 20.81
CA GLU A 214 7.13 -15.62 22.11
C GLU A 214 6.55 -14.20 21.97
N ALA A 215 7.12 -13.38 21.09
CA ALA A 215 6.63 -12.03 20.83
C ALA A 215 5.20 -12.02 20.26
N LEU A 216 4.82 -13.01 19.45
CA LEU A 216 3.47 -13.14 18.90
C LEU A 216 2.45 -13.69 19.90
N HIS A 217 2.86 -14.41 20.93
CA HIS A 217 1.97 -14.91 21.98
C HIS A 217 1.77 -13.91 23.13
N ASN A 218 2.79 -13.10 23.42
CA ASN A 218 2.75 -12.13 24.50
C ASN A 218 2.20 -10.77 24.05
N LYS A 219 1.88 -9.90 25.03
CA LYS A 219 1.47 -8.52 24.78
C LYS A 219 2.67 -7.72 24.23
N SER A 220 2.85 -7.74 22.92
CA SER A 220 3.89 -7.00 22.20
C SER A 220 3.31 -6.20 21.03
N ASN A 221 4.08 -5.28 20.49
CA ASN A 221 3.70 -4.57 19.26
C ASN A 221 3.57 -5.51 18.06
N ARG A 222 4.40 -6.56 17.97
CA ARG A 222 4.29 -7.60 16.93
C ARG A 222 2.96 -8.33 17.05
N ASN A 223 2.56 -8.74 18.26
CA ASN A 223 1.26 -9.40 18.49
C ASN A 223 0.10 -8.48 18.11
N ARG A 224 0.13 -7.20 18.52
CA ARG A 224 -0.92 -6.21 18.18
C ARG A 224 -1.08 -6.06 16.67
N ILE A 225 0.03 -5.85 15.95
CA ILE A 225 0.03 -5.71 14.50
C ILE A 225 -0.45 -7.01 13.84
N PHE A 226 0.17 -8.15 14.15
CA PHE A 226 -0.12 -9.43 13.52
C PHE A 226 -1.59 -9.82 13.70
N SER A 227 -2.10 -9.72 14.93
CA SER A 227 -3.50 -10.07 15.24
C SER A 227 -4.48 -9.18 14.48
N GLU A 228 -4.25 -7.87 14.45
CA GLU A 228 -5.11 -6.94 13.73
C GLU A 228 -5.02 -7.16 12.21
N TYR A 229 -3.83 -7.40 11.66
CA TYR A 229 -3.64 -7.66 10.24
C TYR A 229 -4.37 -8.95 9.81
N ILE A 230 -4.21 -10.05 10.55
CA ILE A 230 -4.92 -11.32 10.27
C ILE A 230 -6.44 -11.14 10.35
N ARG A 231 -6.93 -10.37 11.34
CA ARG A 231 -8.35 -10.06 11.46
C ARG A 231 -8.87 -9.26 10.26
N THR A 232 -8.16 -8.21 9.86
CA THR A 232 -8.52 -7.39 8.69
C THR A 232 -8.48 -8.20 7.38
N LEU A 233 -7.52 -9.12 7.23
CA LEU A 233 -7.47 -10.04 6.08
C LEU A 233 -8.65 -11.00 6.06
N SER A 234 -9.05 -11.52 7.22
CA SER A 234 -10.20 -12.41 7.34
C SER A 234 -11.49 -11.69 6.94
N LEU A 235 -11.64 -10.42 7.37
CA LEU A 235 -12.74 -9.56 6.93
C LEU A 235 -12.67 -9.30 5.43
N ARG A 236 -11.51 -8.91 4.88
CA ARG A 236 -11.36 -8.70 3.42
C ARG A 236 -11.82 -9.91 2.62
N ARG A 237 -11.46 -11.12 3.07
CA ARG A 237 -11.83 -12.38 2.42
C ARG A 237 -13.33 -12.67 2.46
N ALA A 238 -14.03 -12.18 3.48
CA ALA A 238 -15.45 -12.45 3.70
C ALA A 238 -16.40 -11.56 2.87
N HIS A 239 -15.89 -10.47 2.28
CA HIS A 239 -16.70 -9.44 1.62
C HIS A 239 -16.38 -9.38 0.12
N ALA A 240 -17.39 -9.62 -0.72
CA ALA A 240 -17.27 -9.71 -2.18
C ALA A 240 -16.85 -8.38 -2.83
N ALA A 241 -17.17 -7.24 -2.20
CA ALA A 241 -16.70 -5.93 -2.64
C ALA A 241 -15.16 -5.83 -2.69
N PHE A 242 -14.44 -6.65 -1.91
CA PHE A 242 -12.98 -6.69 -1.91
C PHE A 242 -12.36 -7.72 -2.86
N ALA A 243 -13.14 -8.44 -3.69
CA ALA A 243 -12.60 -9.28 -4.75
C ALA A 243 -11.64 -8.48 -5.66
N VAL A 244 -10.66 -9.14 -6.28
CA VAL A 244 -9.54 -8.48 -6.98
C VAL A 244 -10.04 -7.61 -8.13
N GLU A 245 -11.02 -8.13 -8.86
CA GLU A 245 -11.70 -7.55 -10.02
C GLU A 245 -12.78 -6.53 -9.65
N SER A 246 -13.28 -6.56 -8.40
CA SER A 246 -14.33 -5.64 -7.96
C SER A 246 -13.90 -4.20 -8.26
N PRO A 247 -14.80 -3.34 -8.78
CA PRO A 247 -14.40 -1.98 -9.14
C PRO A 247 -14.07 -1.12 -7.93
N GLN A 248 -13.47 0.05 -8.17
CA GLN A 248 -13.27 1.06 -7.14
C GLN A 248 -13.62 2.46 -7.63
N GLU A 249 -13.98 3.33 -6.69
CA GLU A 249 -14.10 4.77 -6.87
C GLU A 249 -13.42 5.48 -5.69
N ILE A 250 -12.67 6.54 -5.97
CA ILE A 250 -11.96 7.32 -4.96
C ILE A 250 -12.74 8.58 -4.63
N ILE A 251 -13.22 8.68 -3.40
CA ILE A 251 -13.97 9.84 -2.89
C ILE A 251 -13.03 10.59 -1.93
N CYS A 252 -12.80 11.86 -2.18
CA CYS A 252 -11.96 12.69 -1.30
C CYS A 252 -12.88 13.74 -0.68
N PHE A 253 -12.98 13.74 0.66
CA PHE A 253 -13.87 14.62 1.39
C PHE A 253 -13.19 15.94 1.71
N ASP A 254 -12.00 15.86 2.29
CA ASP A 254 -11.07 16.95 2.44
C ASP A 254 -9.63 16.41 2.30
N GLN A 255 -8.62 17.20 2.64
CA GLN A 255 -7.22 16.76 2.56
C GLN A 255 -6.89 15.64 3.55
N ARG A 256 -7.58 15.56 4.68
CA ARG A 256 -7.32 14.62 5.78
C ARG A 256 -8.13 13.33 5.67
N ILE A 257 -9.28 13.35 4.99
CA ILE A 257 -10.13 12.17 4.81
C ILE A 257 -10.34 11.84 3.33
N PHE A 258 -10.06 10.58 2.99
CA PHE A 258 -10.52 9.99 1.73
C PHE A 258 -11.16 8.62 1.95
N CYS A 259 -11.87 8.16 0.94
CA CYS A 259 -12.55 6.88 0.91
C CYS A 259 -12.26 6.14 -0.40
N VAL A 260 -12.08 4.83 -0.30
CA VAL A 260 -12.10 3.90 -1.43
C VAL A 260 -13.45 3.19 -1.39
N LYS A 261 -14.37 3.58 -2.27
CA LYS A 261 -15.62 2.87 -2.48
C LYS A 261 -15.34 1.63 -3.32
N ARG A 262 -15.81 0.48 -2.86
CA ARG A 262 -15.69 -0.83 -3.48
C ARG A 262 -17.08 -1.44 -3.62
N TRP A 263 -17.34 -2.20 -4.68
CA TRP A 263 -18.61 -2.90 -4.81
C TRP A 263 -18.46 -4.23 -5.50
N ALA A 264 -19.27 -5.21 -5.10
CA ALA A 264 -19.31 -6.52 -5.74
C ALA A 264 -19.82 -6.39 -7.18
N THR A 265 -19.28 -7.18 -8.09
CA THR A 265 -19.64 -7.12 -9.52
C THR A 265 -21.08 -7.56 -9.81
N ASP A 266 -21.65 -8.38 -8.94
CA ASP A 266 -23.07 -8.80 -8.98
C ASP A 266 -24.01 -7.78 -8.32
N GLY A 267 -23.45 -6.71 -7.74
CA GLY A 267 -24.16 -5.66 -7.06
C GLY A 267 -24.75 -6.04 -5.71
N SER A 268 -24.30 -7.12 -5.09
CA SER A 268 -24.78 -7.58 -3.78
C SER A 268 -24.30 -6.71 -2.61
N GLU A 269 -23.20 -5.98 -2.78
CA GLU A 269 -22.51 -5.31 -1.69
C GLU A 269 -21.78 -4.05 -2.15
N ILE A 270 -21.83 -3.00 -1.31
CA ILE A 270 -20.98 -1.81 -1.42
C ILE A 270 -20.27 -1.61 -0.09
N VAL A 271 -18.95 -1.41 -0.14
CA VAL A 271 -18.11 -1.06 1.01
C VAL A 271 -17.46 0.29 0.79
N TYR A 272 -17.62 1.19 1.76
CA TYR A 272 -16.90 2.45 1.85
C TYR A 272 -15.73 2.28 2.82
N ALA A 273 -14.52 2.16 2.29
CA ALA A 273 -13.30 2.10 3.09
C ALA A 273 -12.78 3.52 3.36
N LEU A 274 -13.00 4.02 4.57
CA LEU A 274 -12.80 5.40 4.98
C LEU A 274 -11.52 5.54 5.80
N PHE A 275 -10.74 6.60 5.55
CA PHE A 275 -9.40 6.79 6.11
C PHE A 275 -9.18 8.23 6.56
N ASN A 276 -8.93 8.44 7.86
CA ASN A 276 -8.36 9.69 8.36
C ASN A 276 -6.84 9.59 8.35
N VAL A 277 -6.16 10.35 7.50
CA VAL A 277 -4.69 10.32 7.34
C VAL A 277 -3.97 11.30 8.27
N SER A 278 -4.69 12.01 9.14
CA SER A 278 -4.17 13.10 9.95
C SER A 278 -4.13 12.79 11.46
N SER A 279 -3.43 13.64 12.20
CA SER A 279 -3.39 13.64 13.67
C SER A 279 -4.61 14.33 14.31
N GLU A 280 -5.58 14.78 13.52
CA GLU A 280 -6.73 15.53 14.00
C GLU A 280 -7.99 14.67 13.99
N GLU A 281 -8.89 14.91 14.94
CA GLU A 281 -10.26 14.41 14.83
C GLU A 281 -10.97 15.18 13.72
N VAL A 282 -11.68 14.46 12.86
CA VAL A 282 -12.42 15.06 11.76
C VAL A 282 -13.86 14.56 11.77
N ARG A 283 -14.80 15.52 11.80
CA ARG A 283 -16.23 15.26 11.67
C ARG A 283 -16.61 15.23 10.20
N LEU A 284 -17.42 14.25 9.83
CA LEU A 284 -17.90 14.07 8.47
C LEU A 284 -19.40 13.77 8.48
N GLU A 285 -20.10 14.29 7.48
CA GLU A 285 -21.53 14.05 7.24
C GLU A 285 -21.75 13.62 5.80
N ASP A 286 -22.17 12.37 5.59
CA ASP A 286 -22.50 11.79 4.29
C ASP A 286 -23.44 10.60 4.47
N SER A 287 -24.66 10.71 3.93
CA SER A 287 -25.67 9.65 4.02
C SER A 287 -25.27 8.34 3.36
N ARG A 288 -24.33 8.35 2.41
CA ARG A 288 -23.81 7.13 1.77
C ARG A 288 -23.06 6.22 2.75
N LEU A 289 -22.56 6.79 3.84
CA LEU A 289 -21.79 6.08 4.87
C LEU A 289 -22.67 5.50 5.98
N GLU A 290 -23.99 5.51 5.82
CA GLU A 290 -24.89 4.80 6.72
C GLU A 290 -24.77 3.28 6.50
N GLY A 291 -24.46 2.55 7.57
CA GLY A 291 -24.38 1.10 7.53
C GLY A 291 -23.64 0.47 8.70
N VAL A 292 -22.85 -0.57 8.43
CA VAL A 292 -22.13 -1.31 9.48
C VAL A 292 -20.63 -1.22 9.22
N ASP A 293 -19.89 -0.67 10.19
CA ASP A 293 -18.44 -0.75 10.21
C ASP A 293 -18.00 -2.14 10.65
N ILE A 294 -17.56 -2.94 9.68
CA ILE A 294 -17.17 -4.34 9.89
C ILE A 294 -15.81 -4.46 10.60
N LEU A 295 -14.99 -3.41 10.61
CA LEU A 295 -13.73 -3.43 11.36
C LEU A 295 -13.97 -3.30 12.86
N HIS A 296 -15.00 -2.56 13.28
CA HIS A 296 -15.33 -2.36 14.70
C HIS A 296 -16.61 -3.07 15.13
N ALA A 297 -17.31 -3.75 14.21
CA ALA A 297 -18.59 -4.41 14.41
C ALA A 297 -19.66 -3.49 15.02
N LYS A 298 -19.77 -2.26 14.49
CA LYS A 298 -20.69 -1.23 15.00
C LYS A 298 -21.52 -0.61 13.87
N PRO A 299 -22.80 -0.28 14.13
CA PRO A 299 -23.56 0.54 13.20
C PRO A 299 -22.97 1.94 13.14
N VAL A 300 -23.04 2.55 11.95
CA VAL A 300 -22.55 3.89 11.67
C VAL A 300 -23.67 4.67 10.98
N GLY A 301 -23.95 5.86 11.51
CA GLY A 301 -24.93 6.77 10.93
C GLY A 301 -24.32 7.72 9.90
N PRO A 302 -25.11 8.63 9.32
CA PRO A 302 -24.67 9.57 8.30
C PRO A 302 -23.69 10.62 8.83
N SER A 303 -23.64 10.85 10.15
CA SER A 303 -22.71 11.78 10.80
C SER A 303 -21.80 11.00 11.74
N MET A 304 -20.49 11.19 11.60
CA MET A 304 -19.50 10.53 12.45
C MET A 304 -18.26 11.38 12.69
N ASN A 305 -17.61 11.13 13.82
CA ASN A 305 -16.26 11.61 14.06
C ASN A 305 -15.27 10.47 13.83
N LEU A 306 -14.24 10.76 13.04
CA LEU A 306 -13.07 9.90 12.88
C LEU A 306 -11.94 10.44 13.74
N GLN A 307 -11.46 9.60 14.65
CA GLN A 307 -10.31 9.88 15.47
C GLN A 307 -9.02 9.95 14.62
N PRO A 308 -7.93 10.54 15.16
CA PRO A 308 -6.64 10.55 14.49
C PRO A 308 -6.22 9.16 14.00
N TYR A 309 -5.85 9.06 12.72
CA TYR A 309 -5.45 7.83 12.06
C TYR A 309 -6.49 6.69 12.05
N GLU A 310 -7.76 6.99 12.36
CA GLU A 310 -8.84 6.01 12.33
C GLU A 310 -9.18 5.60 10.89
N TYR A 311 -9.53 4.32 10.72
CA TYR A 311 -10.00 3.76 9.47
C TYR A 311 -11.22 2.88 9.71
N ARG A 312 -12.15 2.86 8.76
CA ARG A 312 -13.41 2.09 8.84
C ARG A 312 -13.70 1.41 7.51
N TRP A 313 -14.29 0.22 7.55
CA TRP A 313 -14.89 -0.40 6.37
C TRP A 313 -16.39 -0.47 6.59
N ILE A 314 -17.12 0.39 5.91
CA ILE A 314 -18.56 0.51 6.12
C ILE A 314 -19.28 -0.24 5.01
N VAL A 315 -19.90 -1.36 5.33
CA VAL A 315 -20.86 -2.03 4.43
C VAL A 315 -22.13 -1.18 4.42
N SER A 316 -22.47 -0.63 3.25
CA SER A 316 -23.57 0.31 3.12
C SER A 316 -24.93 -0.39 3.23
N LEU A 317 -25.91 0.30 3.84
CA LEU A 317 -27.32 -0.09 3.77
C LEU A 317 -27.97 0.26 2.42
N HIS A 318 -27.31 1.11 1.62
CA HIS A 318 -27.78 1.54 0.32
C HIS A 318 -26.98 0.84 -0.78
N VAL A 319 -27.63 -0.10 -1.49
CA VAL A 319 -27.00 -0.87 -2.58
C VAL A 319 -27.35 -0.30 -3.97
N ASP A 320 -27.75 0.97 -4.05
CA ASP A 320 -28.08 1.60 -5.33
C ASP A 320 -26.81 1.83 -6.17
N ILE A 321 -26.55 0.88 -7.07
CA ILE A 321 -25.53 0.98 -8.12
C ILE A 321 -26.19 1.68 -9.30
N ARG A 322 -26.30 3.00 -9.23
CA ARG A 322 -26.69 3.84 -10.38
C ARG A 322 -25.51 4.61 -10.91
#